data_AF-A0A699L5S0-F1
#
_entry.id   AF-A0A699L5S0-F1
#
_cell.length_a   1.000
_cell.length_b   1.000
_cell.length_c   1.000
_cell.angle_alpha   90.00
_cell.angle_beta   90.00
_cell.angle_gamma   90.00
#
_symmetry.space_group_name_H-M   'P 1'
#
loop_
_entity.id
_entity.type
_entity.pdbx_description
1 polymer ?
#
loop_
_entity_poly.entity_id
_entity_poly.type
_entity_poly.pdbx_seq_one_letter_code
_entity_poly.pdbx_strand_id
1 'polypeptide(L)'
;MEENQIIQIPSLSSKFPWFVAQTPEEQIFYTIHNPQLLYRCQIPELTRTQIRACFHGWVSKHPTWFLWNPLTLKLIRLPPSIHMKEPDQCCLSSPPDDPSSVFFLTTHRNPTVTFCWLTPQEIN
;
A
#
# COMPACT_ATOMS: atom_id res chain seq x y z
N MET A 1 -31.09 10.41 7.10
CA MET A 1 -30.01 10.25 8.09
C MET A 1 -29.19 9.07 7.61
N GLU A 2 -28.12 9.33 6.89
CA GLU A 2 -27.18 8.29 6.51
C GLU A 2 -26.39 7.92 7.77
N GLU A 3 -26.59 6.69 8.24
CA GLU A 3 -25.75 6.11 9.28
C GLU A 3 -24.31 6.12 8.77
N ASN A 4 -23.48 6.97 9.38
CA ASN A 4 -22.03 6.80 9.34
C ASN A 4 -21.72 5.44 9.95
N GLN A 5 -21.69 4.39 9.13
CA GLN A 5 -21.04 3.15 9.48
C GLN A 5 -19.58 3.48 9.73
N ILE A 6 -19.24 3.66 11.00
CA ILE A 6 -17.87 3.60 11.48
C ILE A 6 -17.44 2.18 11.15
N ILE A 7 -16.73 2.03 10.03
CA ILE A 7 -16.21 0.75 9.61
C ILE A 7 -15.22 0.33 10.70
N GLN A 8 -15.66 -0.55 11.60
CA GLN A 8 -14.78 -1.25 12.52
C GLN A 8 -13.95 -2.20 11.67
N ILE A 9 -12.85 -1.68 11.12
CA ILE A 9 -11.77 -2.52 10.64
C ILE A 9 -11.33 -3.32 11.87
N PRO A 10 -11.42 -4.65 11.87
CA PRO A 10 -10.98 -5.44 13.01
C PRO A 10 -9.58 -5.06 13.37
N SER A 11 -9.22 -5.20 14.65
CA SER A 11 -7.83 -5.05 15.09
C SER A 11 -6.94 -5.87 14.15
N LEU A 12 -6.27 -5.15 13.26
CA LEU A 12 -5.55 -5.71 12.16
C LEU A 12 -4.38 -6.48 12.78
N SER A 13 -4.51 -7.81 12.83
CA SER A 13 -3.53 -8.66 13.47
C SER A 13 -2.24 -8.62 12.67
N SER A 14 -1.12 -8.27 13.32
CA SER A 14 0.22 -8.35 12.74
C SER A 14 0.62 -9.78 12.37
N LYS A 15 -0.12 -10.80 12.82
CA LYS A 15 0.19 -12.21 12.56
C LYS A 15 -0.18 -12.66 11.14
N PHE A 16 -1.07 -11.94 10.45
CA PHE A 16 -1.61 -12.39 9.16
C PHE A 16 -1.50 -11.29 8.11
N PRO A 17 -0.83 -11.54 6.96
CA PRO A 17 -0.73 -10.56 5.89
C PRO A 17 -2.10 -10.30 5.27
N TRP A 18 -2.40 -9.02 5.07
CA TRP A 18 -3.63 -8.54 4.45
C TRP A 18 -3.47 -8.40 2.95
N PHE A 19 -4.53 -8.75 2.24
CA PHE A 19 -4.70 -8.51 0.81
C PHE A 19 -5.71 -7.40 0.64
N VAL A 20 -5.41 -6.50 -0.28
CA VAL A 20 -6.26 -5.36 -0.61
C VAL A 20 -6.65 -5.49 -2.07
N ALA A 21 -7.95 -5.54 -2.32
CA ALA A 21 -8.52 -5.38 -3.65
C ALA A 21 -9.25 -4.04 -3.72
N GLN A 22 -9.20 -3.39 -4.88
CA GLN A 22 -9.81 -2.08 -5.08
C GLN A 22 -10.72 -2.12 -6.31
N THR A 23 -11.94 -1.66 -6.14
CA THR A 23 -12.85 -1.27 -7.23
C THR A 23 -12.96 0.26 -7.25
N PRO A 24 -13.50 0.87 -8.32
CA PRO A 24 -13.73 2.32 -8.34
C PRO A 24 -14.61 2.80 -7.19
N GLU A 25 -15.50 1.94 -6.71
CA GLU A 25 -16.48 2.25 -5.67
C GLU A 25 -15.99 1.85 -4.28
N GLU A 26 -15.13 0.83 -4.13
CA GLU A 26 -14.84 0.19 -2.84
C GLU A 26 -13.41 -0.36 -2.66
N GLN A 27 -12.95 -0.43 -1.41
CA GLN A 27 -11.75 -1.16 -1.03
C GLN A 27 -12.12 -2.37 -0.17
N ILE A 28 -11.58 -3.52 -0.53
CA ILE A 28 -11.89 -4.82 0.09
C ILE A 28 -10.61 -5.37 0.71
N PHE A 29 -10.66 -5.67 2.00
CA PHE A 29 -9.57 -6.22 2.78
C PHE A 29 -9.91 -7.64 3.21
N TYR A 30 -8.95 -8.55 3.04
CA TYR A 30 -9.10 -9.94 3.45
C TYR A 30 -7.75 -10.54 3.85
N THR A 31 -7.78 -11.64 4.61
CA THR A 31 -6.56 -12.39 4.97
C THR A 31 -6.52 -13.72 4.23
N ILE A 32 -5.32 -14.27 3.98
CA ILE A 32 -5.20 -15.64 3.45
C ILE A 32 -5.83 -16.67 4.38
N HIS A 33 -5.77 -16.43 5.70
CA HIS A 33 -6.23 -17.39 6.70
C HIS A 33 -7.74 -17.47 6.78
N ASN A 34 -8.45 -16.42 6.38
CA ASN A 34 -9.91 -16.42 6.33
C ASN A 34 -10.40 -15.55 5.16
N PRO A 35 -10.30 -16.04 3.91
CA PRO A 35 -10.68 -15.28 2.72
C PRO A 35 -12.20 -15.08 2.61
N GLN A 36 -13.00 -15.86 3.36
CA GLN A 36 -14.45 -15.69 3.42
C GLN A 36 -14.84 -14.44 4.21
N LEU A 37 -13.93 -13.95 5.03
CA LEU A 37 -14.18 -12.82 5.90
C LEU A 37 -13.62 -11.55 5.23
N LEU A 38 -14.52 -10.94 4.45
CA LEU A 38 -14.26 -9.73 3.67
C LEU A 38 -14.64 -8.49 4.47
N TYR A 39 -13.70 -7.56 4.59
CA TYR A 39 -13.95 -6.25 5.18
C TYR A 39 -14.03 -5.21 4.07
N ARG A 40 -15.17 -4.53 3.98
CA ARG A 40 -15.39 -3.47 3.00
C ARG A 40 -15.23 -2.14 3.71
N CYS A 41 -14.32 -1.30 3.23
CA CYS A 41 -14.11 0.03 3.81
C CYS A 41 -13.77 1.06 2.73
N GLN A 42 -13.84 2.32 3.13
CA GLN A 42 -13.25 3.43 2.38
C GLN A 42 -12.14 4.02 3.22
N ILE A 43 -10.92 3.96 2.73
CA ILE A 43 -9.84 4.80 3.25
C ILE A 43 -9.76 6.03 2.36
N PRO A 44 -10.15 7.22 2.85
CA PRO A 44 -10.14 8.46 2.09
C PRO A 44 -8.82 8.72 1.37
N GLU A 45 -7.70 8.40 2.03
CA GLU A 45 -6.34 8.60 1.52
C GLU A 45 -6.01 7.67 0.34
N LEU A 46 -6.72 6.55 0.18
CA LEU A 46 -6.58 5.62 -0.94
C LEU A 46 -7.69 5.78 -1.99
N THR A 47 -8.77 6.49 -1.66
CA THR A 47 -9.89 6.75 -2.58
C THR A 47 -9.40 7.48 -3.84
N ARG A 48 -9.88 7.04 -5.01
CA ARG A 48 -9.51 7.57 -6.35
C ARG A 48 -8.04 7.40 -6.75
N THR A 49 -7.28 6.57 -6.03
CA THR A 49 -5.88 6.31 -6.38
C THR A 49 -5.61 4.85 -6.56
N GLN A 50 -4.76 4.50 -7.52
CA GLN A 50 -4.52 3.12 -7.89
C GLN A 50 -3.55 2.48 -6.89
N ILE A 51 -4.03 1.49 -6.16
CA ILE A 51 -3.19 0.60 -5.37
C ILE A 51 -2.41 -0.30 -6.33
N ARG A 52 -1.10 -0.39 -6.15
CA ARG A 52 -0.22 -1.21 -6.98
C ARG A 52 0.18 -2.52 -6.29
N ALA A 53 0.34 -2.49 -4.98
CA ALA A 53 0.68 -3.69 -4.21
C ALA A 53 0.57 -3.47 -2.69
N CYS A 54 0.61 -4.58 -1.96
CA CYS A 54 0.67 -4.65 -0.50
C CYS A 54 1.98 -5.34 -0.08
N PHE A 55 2.75 -4.72 0.82
CA PHE A 55 4.06 -5.18 1.28
C PHE A 55 4.19 -5.05 2.79
N HIS A 56 4.43 -6.15 3.50
CA HIS A 56 4.69 -6.09 4.94
C HIS A 56 3.62 -5.31 5.73
N GLY A 57 2.36 -5.33 5.27
CA GLY A 57 1.25 -4.57 5.85
C GLY A 57 1.09 -3.13 5.36
N TRP A 58 1.91 -2.67 4.41
CA TRP A 58 1.84 -1.34 3.80
C TRP A 58 1.31 -1.40 2.36
N VAL A 59 0.65 -0.34 1.91
CA VAL A 59 0.05 -0.23 0.58
C VAL A 59 0.85 0.75 -0.28
N SER A 60 1.22 0.34 -1.49
CA SER A 60 1.85 1.21 -2.49
C SER A 60 0.83 1.84 -3.42
N LYS A 61 0.98 3.14 -3.67
CA LYS A 61 0.03 3.99 -4.41
C LYS A 61 0.71 4.80 -5.54
N HIS A 62 0.09 4.81 -6.73
CA HIS A 62 0.47 5.62 -7.92
C HIS A 62 -0.59 6.73 -8.17
N PRO A 63 -0.23 7.93 -8.73
CA PRO A 63 1.02 8.33 -9.39
C PRO A 63 2.10 8.96 -8.52
N THR A 64 1.80 9.26 -7.27
CA THR A 64 2.68 10.03 -6.40
C THR A 64 3.67 9.19 -5.60
N TRP A 65 3.63 7.86 -5.75
CA TRP A 65 4.55 6.89 -5.13
C TRP A 65 4.70 7.09 -3.62
N PHE A 66 3.68 6.64 -2.89
CA PHE A 66 3.71 6.58 -1.43
C PHE A 66 3.56 5.15 -0.94
N LEU A 67 4.19 4.85 0.20
CA LEU A 67 3.82 3.72 1.04
C LEU A 67 2.93 4.22 2.17
N TRP A 68 1.78 3.59 2.35
CA TRP A 68 0.81 3.97 3.37
C TRP A 68 0.51 2.80 4.30
N ASN A 69 0.48 3.05 5.60
CA ASN A 69 0.17 2.06 6.62
C ASN A 69 -1.30 2.19 7.07
N PRO A 70 -2.17 1.22 6.78
CA PRO A 70 -3.57 1.24 7.22
C PRO A 70 -3.77 1.16 8.73
N LEU A 71 -2.79 0.64 9.47
CA LEU A 71 -2.84 0.48 10.93
C LEU A 71 -2.57 1.80 11.65
N THR A 72 -1.52 2.48 11.19
CA THR A 72 -0.96 3.65 11.88
C THR A 72 -1.28 4.96 11.18
N LEU A 73 -1.90 4.89 10.00
CA LEU A 73 -2.13 6.01 9.07
C LEU A 73 -0.84 6.71 8.61
N LYS A 74 0.34 6.14 8.91
CA LYS A 74 1.63 6.69 8.51
C LYS A 74 1.80 6.64 7.00
N LEU A 75 2.44 7.68 6.47
CA LEU A 75 2.76 7.83 5.06
C LEU A 75 4.28 8.00 4.90
N ILE A 76 4.87 7.21 4.01
CA ILE A 76 6.25 7.38 3.57
C ILE A 76 6.22 7.79 2.11
N ARG A 77 6.80 8.96 1.82
CA ARG A 77 6.97 9.43 0.44
C ARG A 77 8.22 8.82 -0.15
N LEU A 78 8.06 8.20 -1.32
CA LEU A 78 9.20 7.70 -2.05
C LEU A 78 9.97 8.87 -2.70
N PRO A 79 11.29 8.76 -2.88
CA PRO A 79 12.11 9.82 -3.47
C PRO A 79 11.55 10.29 -4.82
N PRO A 80 11.48 11.61 -5.09
CA PRO A 80 11.00 12.14 -6.37
C PRO A 80 11.81 11.70 -7.59
N SER A 81 13.06 11.25 -7.35
CA SER A 81 13.99 10.77 -8.38
C SER A 81 13.60 9.43 -9.01
N ILE A 82 12.50 8.81 -8.58
CA ILE A 82 11.90 7.68 -9.28
C ILE A 82 11.28 8.21 -10.58
N HIS A 83 12.09 8.32 -11.63
CA HIS A 83 11.67 8.73 -12.97
C HIS A 83 10.99 7.58 -13.74
N MET A 84 10.17 6.78 -13.06
CA MET A 84 9.40 5.71 -13.66
C MET A 84 7.93 6.12 -13.74
N LYS A 85 7.50 6.47 -14.95
CA LYS A 85 6.13 6.92 -15.23
C LYS A 85 5.10 5.83 -14.91
N GLU A 86 5.42 4.58 -15.27
CA GLU A 86 4.49 3.44 -15.21
C GLU A 86 5.25 2.11 -14.97
N PRO A 87 5.66 1.78 -13.73
CA PRO A 87 5.99 0.40 -13.37
C PRO A 87 4.81 -0.53 -13.60
N ASP A 88 5.15 -1.74 -13.99
CA ASP A 88 4.21 -2.85 -14.05
C ASP A 88 4.07 -3.49 -12.66
N GLN A 89 5.18 -3.65 -11.93
CA GLN A 89 5.20 -4.23 -10.59
C GLN A 89 6.14 -3.48 -9.64
N CYS A 90 5.95 -3.72 -8.34
CA CYS A 90 6.84 -3.22 -7.30
C CYS A 90 6.99 -4.24 -6.16
N CYS A 91 8.04 -4.11 -5.34
CA CYS A 91 8.21 -4.87 -4.09
C CYS A 91 9.09 -4.17 -3.04
N LEU A 92 8.98 -4.58 -1.78
CA LEU A 92 9.87 -4.19 -0.68
C LEU A 92 10.72 -5.37 -0.22
N SER A 93 12.02 -5.17 -0.02
CA SER A 93 12.91 -6.19 0.56
C SER A 93 12.54 -6.56 2.00
N SER A 94 12.14 -5.57 2.80
CA SER A 94 11.84 -5.69 4.23
C SER A 94 10.77 -4.65 4.62
N PRO A 95 10.18 -4.74 5.83
CA PRO A 95 9.26 -3.72 6.32
C PRO A 95 9.84 -2.31 6.17
N PRO A 96 9.04 -1.30 5.80
CA PRO A 96 9.58 0.02 5.45
C PRO A 96 10.08 0.86 6.64
N ASP A 97 9.83 0.40 7.86
CA ASP A 97 10.45 0.86 9.10
C ASP A 97 11.86 0.30 9.33
N ASP A 98 12.27 -0.71 8.55
CA ASP A 98 13.66 -1.17 8.51
C ASP A 98 14.53 -0.18 7.74
N PRO A 99 15.62 0.35 8.32
CA PRO A 99 16.51 1.31 7.66
C PRO A 99 17.24 0.74 6.44
N SER A 100 17.29 -0.58 6.30
CA SER A 100 17.83 -1.28 5.14
C SER A 100 16.79 -1.62 4.07
N SER A 101 15.54 -1.16 4.25
CA SER A 101 14.46 -1.44 3.31
C SER A 101 14.67 -0.75 1.97
N VAL A 102 14.58 -1.55 0.91
CA VAL A 102 14.73 -1.15 -0.49
C VAL A 102 13.40 -1.38 -1.20
N PHE A 103 12.94 -0.35 -1.89
CA PHE A 103 11.78 -0.43 -2.76
C PHE A 103 12.21 -0.65 -4.20
N PHE A 104 11.70 -1.72 -4.82
CA PHE A 104 11.96 -2.11 -6.19
C PHE A 104 10.77 -1.81 -7.08
N LEU A 105 11.07 -1.40 -8.30
CA LEU A 105 10.12 -1.14 -9.36
C LEU A 105 10.59 -1.84 -10.63
N THR A 106 9.67 -2.51 -11.32
CA THR A 106 9.98 -3.21 -12.57
C THR A 106 9.05 -2.78 -13.70
N THR A 107 9.59 -2.77 -14.92
CA THR A 107 8.86 -2.57 -16.17
C THR A 107 9.06 -3.76 -17.11
N HIS A 108 8.05 -4.12 -17.87
CA HIS A 108 8.04 -5.19 -18.86
C HIS A 108 8.25 -4.66 -20.27
N ARG A 109 7.70 -3.48 -20.62
CA ARG A 109 7.83 -2.89 -21.97
C ARG A 109 9.28 -2.58 -22.34
N ASN A 110 10.04 -2.04 -21.39
CA ASN A 110 11.49 -1.89 -21.48
C ASN A 110 12.07 -2.47 -20.19
N PRO A 111 12.52 -3.74 -20.18
CA PRO A 111 12.93 -4.45 -18.98
C PRO A 111 13.97 -3.67 -18.16
N THR A 112 13.50 -2.99 -17.12
CA THR A 112 14.30 -2.14 -16.26
C THR A 112 13.90 -2.42 -14.82
N VAL A 113 14.90 -2.50 -13.95
CA VAL A 113 14.71 -2.58 -12.50
C VAL A 113 15.27 -1.31 -11.90
N THR A 114 14.40 -0.53 -11.25
CA THR A 114 14.82 0.64 -10.47
C THR A 114 14.65 0.31 -9.00
N PHE A 115 15.62 0.70 -8.18
CA PHE A 115 15.52 0.54 -6.73
C PHE A 115 15.82 1.85 -6.01
N CYS A 116 15.21 2.07 -4.86
CA CYS A 116 15.51 3.18 -3.98
C CYS A 116 15.49 2.76 -2.51
N TRP A 117 16.34 3.40 -1.72
CA TRP A 117 16.34 3.25 -0.27
C TRP A 117 15.20 4.06 0.33
N LEU A 118 14.48 3.47 1.28
CA LEU A 118 13.54 4.21 2.09
C LEU A 118 14.33 4.99 3.14
N THR A 119 14.51 6.29 2.90
CA THR A 119 14.91 7.17 3.99
C THR A 119 13.64 7.51 4.78
N PRO A 120 13.61 7.32 6.10
CA PRO A 120 12.45 7.69 6.91
C PRO A 120 12.27 9.21 6.86
N GLN A 121 11.43 9.68 5.95
CA GLN A 121 10.85 11.02 6.01
C GLN A 121 9.37 10.82 6.31
N GLU A 122 9.06 10.71 7.60
CA GLU A 122 7.67 10.74 8.06
C GLU A 122 7.10 12.12 7.70
N ILE A 123 6.03 12.13 6.90
CA ILE A 123 5.28 13.34 6.62
C ILE A 123 4.14 13.38 7.65
N ASN A 124 4.16 14.39 8.52
CA ASN A 124 3.08 14.69 9.46
C ASN A 124 1.84 15.22 8.74
#